data_AF-R5DT59-F1
#
_entry.id   AF-R5DT59-F1
#
_cell.length_a   1.000
_cell.length_b   1.000
_cell.length_c   1.000
_cell.angle_alpha   90.00
_cell.angle_beta   90.00
_cell.angle_gamma   90.00
#
_symmetry.space_group_name_H-M   'P 1'
#
loop_
_entity.id
_entity.type
_entity.pdbx_description
1 polymer ?
#
loop_
_entity_poly.entity_id
_entity_poly.type
_entity_poly.pdbx_seq_one_letter_code
_entity_poly.pdbx_strand_id
1 'polypeptide(L)'
;MAKEVLTEKQQDIAIIASYTAVGNLTYLDTAINKGLDDGLTINEIKEILIQMYAYCGFPRSLNGLGTLLAVTDKRKEAGKKDVEGVAGTPLVGDKLEVGTKVQTDLVGSPVEGRLFDFAPAIDEFLKTHLFGDIFARGVLTHEDREVATIAALSAMEGVEPQLKAHIQMGRNTGLTNEQVEKIIQVTKKGGVFKLGEENKAYAKYFVGESYLNPLTSQGVHSANVTFEPKCRNDWHIHHNGGQILLVTDGRGWYQEWGKPAQELHRGDVVNIPAEVKHWHGAAKDSWFSHVAIAVPAENATTEWLEKVSDEDYSKLK
;
A
#
# COMPACT_ATOMS: atom_id res chain seq x y z
N MET A 1 16.01 -2.18 -22.24
CA MET A 1 14.60 -2.50 -21.96
C MET A 1 14.26 -1.87 -20.62
N ALA A 2 13.20 -1.06 -20.54
CA ALA A 2 12.76 -0.49 -19.27
C ALA A 2 12.38 -1.64 -18.31
N LYS A 3 12.73 -1.53 -17.02
CA LYS A 3 12.37 -2.56 -16.04
C LYS A 3 10.87 -2.45 -15.75
N GLU A 4 10.10 -3.45 -16.15
CA GLU A 4 8.64 -3.54 -15.94
C GLU A 4 8.25 -3.81 -14.46
N VAL A 5 9.21 -3.79 -13.54
CA VAL A 5 9.03 -4.18 -12.13
C VAL A 5 9.73 -3.16 -11.25
N LEU A 6 9.06 -2.72 -10.18
CA LEU A 6 9.67 -1.95 -9.11
C LEU A 6 10.83 -2.75 -8.51
N THR A 7 11.95 -2.07 -8.28
CA THR A 7 13.03 -2.65 -7.50
C THR A 7 12.57 -2.92 -6.06
N GLU A 8 13.24 -3.82 -5.34
CA GLU A 8 12.94 -4.10 -3.93
C GLU A 8 12.99 -2.81 -3.09
N LYS A 9 14.05 -2.02 -3.27
CA LYS A 9 14.16 -0.66 -2.71
C LYS A 9 12.92 0.21 -2.96
N GLN A 10 12.42 0.25 -4.20
CA GLN A 10 11.23 1.05 -4.53
C GLN A 10 9.95 0.51 -3.89
N GLN A 11 9.83 -0.80 -3.73
CA GLN A 11 8.69 -1.41 -3.01
C GLN A 11 8.72 -1.02 -1.53
N ASP A 12 9.87 -1.08 -0.87
CA ASP A 12 10.01 -0.68 0.53
C ASP A 12 9.76 0.82 0.72
N ILE A 13 10.25 1.65 -0.20
CA ILE A 13 9.96 3.09 -0.22
C ILE A 13 8.46 3.34 -0.27
N ALA A 14 7.75 2.67 -1.19
CA ALA A 14 6.31 2.83 -1.35
C ALA A 14 5.55 2.42 -0.08
N ILE A 15 5.91 1.30 0.56
CA ILE A 15 5.25 0.80 1.77
C ILE A 15 5.48 1.73 2.97
N ILE A 16 6.72 2.19 3.17
CA ILE A 16 7.06 3.11 4.26
C ILE A 16 6.29 4.43 4.08
N ALA A 17 6.28 4.99 2.88
CA ALA A 17 5.54 6.20 2.56
C ALA A 17 4.03 6.04 2.77
N SER A 18 3.44 4.92 2.32
CA SER A 18 2.00 4.68 2.45
C SER A 18 1.58 4.56 3.91
N TYR A 19 2.29 3.79 4.74
CA TYR A 19 1.94 3.64 6.16
C TYR A 19 2.15 4.92 6.95
N THR A 20 3.16 5.73 6.60
CA THR A 20 3.34 7.05 7.17
C THR A 20 2.17 7.96 6.80
N ALA A 21 1.76 7.95 5.53
CA ALA A 21 0.67 8.76 5.02
C ALA A 21 -0.66 8.48 5.72
N VAL A 22 -0.96 7.22 6.07
CA VAL A 22 -2.19 6.86 6.82
C VAL A 22 -2.02 6.82 8.34
N GLY A 23 -0.81 7.11 8.85
CA GLY A 23 -0.52 7.13 10.29
C GLY A 23 -0.51 5.75 10.96
N ASN A 24 -0.18 4.70 10.22
CA ASN A 24 -0.20 3.32 10.71
C ASN A 24 1.15 2.90 11.30
N LEU A 25 1.42 3.31 12.54
CA LEU A 25 2.73 3.17 13.18
C LEU A 25 3.18 1.72 13.38
N THR A 26 2.25 0.79 13.60
CA THR A 26 2.58 -0.64 13.81
C THR A 26 3.16 -1.27 12.54
N TYR A 27 2.51 -1.06 11.39
CA TYR A 27 3.03 -1.59 10.13
C TYR A 27 4.18 -0.74 9.59
N LEU A 28 4.26 0.55 9.95
CA LEU A 28 5.44 1.35 9.68
C LEU A 28 6.68 0.81 10.39
N ASP A 29 6.59 0.41 11.67
CA ASP A 29 7.69 -0.24 12.41
C ASP A 29 8.17 -1.51 11.69
N THR A 30 7.22 -2.34 11.22
CA THR A 30 7.51 -3.56 10.47
C THR A 30 8.17 -3.25 9.12
N ALA A 31 7.63 -2.27 8.38
CA ALA A 31 8.14 -1.86 7.07
C ALA A 31 9.56 -1.25 7.17
N ILE A 32 9.84 -0.46 8.21
CA ILE A 32 11.18 0.09 8.45
C ILE A 32 12.18 -1.03 8.77
N ASN A 33 11.80 -2.00 9.62
CA ASN A 33 12.67 -3.14 9.91
C ASN A 33 13.01 -3.94 8.64
N LYS A 34 11.98 -4.23 7.82
CA LYS A 34 12.16 -4.92 6.53
C LYS A 34 13.06 -4.11 5.60
N GLY A 35 12.76 -2.83 5.37
CA GLY A 35 13.58 -1.98 4.49
C GLY A 35 15.05 -1.93 4.91
N LEU A 36 15.34 -1.84 6.21
CA LEU A 36 16.72 -1.90 6.72
C LEU A 36 17.37 -3.28 6.47
N ASP A 37 16.61 -4.37 6.60
CA ASP A 37 17.10 -5.72 6.30
C ASP A 37 17.34 -5.94 4.79
N ASP A 38 16.55 -5.29 3.93
CA ASP A 38 16.70 -5.32 2.46
C ASP A 38 17.73 -4.32 1.93
N GLY A 39 18.32 -3.51 2.81
CA GLY A 39 19.47 -2.66 2.52
C GLY A 39 19.16 -1.18 2.26
N LEU A 40 17.94 -0.70 2.55
CA LEU A 40 17.73 0.74 2.71
C LEU A 40 18.61 1.26 3.84
N THR A 41 19.23 2.40 3.60
CA THR A 41 20.01 3.09 4.62
C THR A 41 19.10 3.87 5.56
N ILE A 42 19.58 4.13 6.78
CA ILE A 42 18.86 4.96 7.75
C ILE A 42 18.54 6.34 7.15
N ASN A 43 19.47 6.95 6.43
CA ASN A 43 19.28 8.27 5.83
C ASN A 43 18.32 8.25 4.64
N GLU A 44 18.23 7.18 3.86
CA GLU A 44 17.17 7.05 2.85
C GLU A 44 15.79 7.00 3.52
N ILE A 45 15.62 6.23 4.59
CA ILE A 45 14.34 6.17 5.32
C ILE A 45 14.00 7.52 5.96
N LYS A 46 14.98 8.22 6.57
CA LYS A 46 14.78 9.59 7.06
C LYS A 46 14.24 10.50 5.96
N GLU A 47 14.76 10.41 4.74
CA GLU A 47 14.36 11.29 3.64
C GLU A 47 12.97 10.98 3.11
N ILE A 48 12.55 9.71 3.10
CA ILE A 48 11.14 9.34 2.86
C ILE A 48 10.27 10.04 3.90
N LEU A 49 10.57 9.85 5.19
CA LEU A 49 9.76 10.35 6.30
C LEU A 49 9.74 11.88 6.41
N ILE A 50 10.86 12.54 6.12
CA ILE A 50 10.95 14.01 6.04
C ILE A 50 10.06 14.52 4.90
N GLN A 51 10.12 13.91 3.70
CA GLN A 51 9.27 14.32 2.59
C GLN A 51 7.77 14.23 2.92
N MET A 52 7.37 13.26 3.74
CA MET A 52 5.95 13.01 4.04
C MET A 52 5.22 14.19 4.67
N TYR A 53 5.87 15.12 5.39
CA TYR A 53 5.12 16.23 6.02
C TYR A 53 4.43 17.11 4.96
N ALA A 54 5.01 17.22 3.76
CA ALA A 54 4.45 18.02 2.67
C ALA A 54 3.14 17.42 2.11
N TYR A 55 2.94 16.12 2.31
CA TYR A 55 1.79 15.38 1.76
C TYR A 55 0.77 15.00 2.82
N CYS A 56 1.21 14.60 4.02
CA CYS A 56 0.35 14.11 5.09
C CYS A 56 0.50 14.89 6.42
N GLY A 57 1.20 16.02 6.40
CA GLY A 57 1.35 16.94 7.54
C GLY A 57 2.44 16.56 8.54
N PHE A 58 2.89 17.57 9.30
CA PHE A 58 3.93 17.42 10.33
C PHE A 58 3.68 16.28 11.33
N PRO A 59 2.46 16.10 11.90
CA PRO A 59 2.26 15.07 12.92
C PRO A 59 2.59 13.65 12.43
N ARG A 60 2.17 13.30 11.20
CA ARG A 60 2.41 11.96 10.63
C ARG A 60 3.90 11.75 10.30
N SER A 61 4.56 12.75 9.74
CA SER A 61 6.00 12.72 9.47
C SER A 61 6.83 12.60 10.75
N LEU A 62 6.54 13.39 11.78
CA LEU A 62 7.23 13.34 13.07
C LEU A 62 7.02 12.00 13.78
N ASN A 63 5.79 11.47 13.76
CA ASN A 63 5.52 10.14 14.32
C ASN A 63 6.32 9.07 13.59
N GLY A 64 6.41 9.13 12.26
CA GLY A 64 7.21 8.20 11.48
C GLY A 64 8.70 8.28 11.79
N LEU A 65 9.25 9.49 11.93
CA LEU A 65 10.64 9.70 12.37
C LEU A 65 10.88 9.14 13.78
N GLY A 66 9.92 9.31 14.69
CA GLY A 66 9.95 8.71 16.02
C GLY A 66 9.94 7.17 15.96
N THR A 67 9.16 6.58 15.06
CA THR A 67 9.18 5.13 14.81
C THR A 67 10.54 4.67 14.29
N LEU A 68 11.12 5.36 13.31
CA LEU A 68 12.46 5.04 12.81
C LEU A 68 13.51 5.08 13.93
N LEU A 69 13.51 6.14 14.75
CA LEU A 69 14.41 6.27 15.89
C LEU A 69 14.31 5.05 16.81
N ALA A 70 13.09 4.70 17.23
CA ALA A 70 12.84 3.56 18.10
C ALA A 70 13.27 2.22 17.46
N VAL A 71 13.05 2.04 16.16
CA VAL A 71 13.51 0.84 15.43
C VAL A 71 15.03 0.77 15.42
N THR A 72 15.72 1.86 15.08
CA THR A 72 17.19 1.87 15.03
C THR A 72 17.82 1.63 16.40
N ASP A 73 17.22 2.15 17.48
CA ASP A 73 17.68 1.89 18.85
C ASP A 73 17.53 0.42 19.22
N LYS A 74 16.35 -0.18 19.01
CA LYS A 74 16.10 -1.61 19.27
C LYS A 74 17.02 -2.51 18.45
N ARG A 75 17.23 -2.19 17.18
CA ARG A 75 18.10 -2.97 16.28
C ARG A 75 19.56 -2.91 16.74
N LYS A 76 20.02 -1.73 17.17
CA LYS A 76 21.36 -1.54 17.75
C LYS A 76 21.53 -2.31 19.06
N GLU A 77 20.54 -2.29 19.95
CA GLU A 77 20.52 -3.10 21.18
C GLU A 77 20.57 -4.61 20.89
N ALA A 78 19.90 -5.05 19.82
CA ALA A 78 19.94 -6.42 19.33
C ALA A 78 21.24 -6.77 18.56
N GLY A 79 22.21 -5.85 18.48
CA GLY A 79 23.50 -6.06 17.82
C GLY A 79 23.47 -5.99 16.29
N LYS A 80 22.36 -5.56 15.68
CA LYS A 80 22.31 -5.29 14.23
C LYS A 80 23.12 -4.03 13.90
N LYS A 81 23.74 -4.03 12.72
CA LYS A 81 24.57 -2.92 12.21
C LYS A 81 23.96 -2.37 10.93
N ASP A 82 22.98 -1.49 11.10
CA ASP A 82 22.33 -0.80 9.98
C ASP A 82 23.28 0.23 9.35
N VAL A 83 23.16 0.42 8.03
CA VAL A 83 23.98 1.37 7.28
C VAL A 83 23.38 2.77 7.41
N GLU A 84 24.15 3.75 7.90
CA GLU A 84 23.67 5.13 8.06
C GLU A 84 23.30 5.77 6.71
N GLY A 85 24.10 5.51 5.67
CA GLY A 85 23.91 6.07 4.33
C GLY A 85 24.42 7.52 4.19
N VAL A 86 24.29 8.07 2.97
CA VAL A 86 24.72 9.45 2.68
C VAL A 86 23.76 10.44 3.35
N ALA A 87 24.31 11.44 4.04
CA ALA A 87 23.51 12.51 4.62
C ALA A 87 23.03 13.49 3.54
N GLY A 88 21.80 14.00 3.68
CA GLY A 88 21.29 15.02 2.76
C GLY A 88 22.14 16.28 2.78
N THR A 89 22.53 16.76 1.61
CA THR A 89 23.33 17.98 1.49
C THR A 89 22.45 19.20 1.67
N PRO A 90 22.86 20.19 2.49
CA PRO A 90 22.21 21.49 2.50
C PRO A 90 22.18 22.08 1.10
N LEU A 91 21.08 22.75 0.75
CA LEU A 91 20.98 23.42 -0.53
C LEU A 91 22.10 24.46 -0.68
N VAL A 92 22.75 24.50 -1.84
CA VAL A 92 23.70 25.54 -2.23
C VAL A 92 23.03 26.41 -3.29
N GLY A 93 22.91 27.71 -3.04
CA GLY A 93 22.31 28.66 -3.98
C GLY A 93 20.95 29.20 -3.52
N ASP A 94 20.26 29.89 -4.43
CA ASP A 94 18.93 30.45 -4.19
C ASP A 94 17.86 29.35 -4.22
N LYS A 95 17.08 29.25 -3.13
CA LYS A 95 16.08 28.18 -2.97
C LYS A 95 14.96 28.26 -4.00
N LEU A 96 14.56 29.48 -4.37
CA LEU A 96 13.49 29.69 -5.33
C LEU A 96 13.95 29.31 -6.73
N GLU A 97 15.18 29.67 -7.10
CA GLU A 97 15.77 29.29 -8.39
C GLU A 97 15.91 27.76 -8.51
N VAL A 98 16.54 27.11 -7.52
CA VAL A 98 16.74 25.66 -7.53
C VAL A 98 15.39 24.94 -7.51
N GLY A 99 14.48 25.37 -6.63
CA GLY A 99 13.14 24.82 -6.53
C GLY A 99 12.32 24.94 -7.81
N THR A 100 12.36 26.11 -8.46
CA THR A 100 11.70 26.34 -9.76
C THR A 100 12.26 25.41 -10.83
N LYS A 101 13.59 25.24 -10.85
CA LYS A 101 14.24 24.32 -11.80
C LYS A 101 13.81 22.88 -11.56
N VAL A 102 13.90 22.39 -10.33
CA VAL A 102 13.50 21.01 -9.98
C VAL A 102 12.03 20.76 -10.31
N GLN A 103 11.14 21.69 -9.94
CA GLN A 103 9.71 21.59 -10.26
C GLN A 103 9.48 21.53 -11.78
N THR A 104 10.11 22.43 -12.54
CA THR A 104 9.97 22.49 -14.00
C THR A 104 10.48 21.22 -14.67
N ASP A 105 11.62 20.70 -14.23
CA ASP A 105 12.21 19.47 -14.77
C ASP A 105 11.30 18.26 -14.50
N LEU A 106 10.69 18.17 -13.31
CA LEU A 106 9.76 17.09 -12.96
C LEU A 106 8.43 17.19 -13.69
N VAL A 107 7.86 18.40 -13.81
CA VAL A 107 6.57 18.63 -14.46
C VAL A 107 6.69 18.53 -15.99
N GLY A 108 7.86 18.87 -16.54
CA GLY A 108 8.12 18.97 -17.98
C GLY A 108 7.78 20.33 -18.58
N SER A 109 7.29 21.27 -17.77
CA SER A 109 7.01 22.65 -18.15
C SER A 109 6.95 23.55 -16.90
N PRO A 110 7.09 24.88 -17.05
CA PRO A 110 6.85 25.81 -15.95
C PRO A 110 5.44 25.62 -15.36
N VAL A 111 5.34 25.66 -14.03
CA VAL A 111 4.07 25.60 -13.32
C VAL A 111 3.52 27.00 -13.17
N GLU A 112 2.35 27.23 -13.74
CA GLU A 112 1.63 28.50 -13.75
C GLU A 112 0.12 28.25 -13.56
N GLY A 113 -0.63 29.30 -13.20
CA GLY A 113 -2.09 29.25 -13.23
C GLY A 113 -2.78 30.06 -12.14
N ARG A 114 -4.09 30.24 -12.31
CA ARG A 114 -4.91 31.13 -11.46
C ARG A 114 -4.85 30.82 -9.97
N LEU A 115 -4.56 29.58 -9.57
CA LEU A 115 -4.39 29.23 -8.15
C LEU A 115 -3.16 29.94 -7.56
N PHE A 116 -2.06 29.93 -8.30
CA PHE A 116 -0.81 30.57 -7.89
C PHE A 116 -0.88 32.09 -8.04
N ASP A 117 -1.64 32.62 -9.00
CA ASP A 117 -1.94 34.06 -9.05
C ASP A 117 -2.79 34.51 -7.84
N PHE A 118 -3.75 33.68 -7.43
CA PHE A 118 -4.65 33.96 -6.31
C PHE A 118 -3.94 33.89 -4.96
N ALA A 119 -3.03 32.94 -4.79
CA ALA A 119 -2.26 32.76 -3.56
C ALA A 119 -0.77 32.54 -3.84
N PRO A 120 0.00 33.58 -4.23
CA PRO A 120 1.41 33.43 -4.65
C PRO A 120 2.32 32.78 -3.61
N ALA A 121 2.02 32.96 -2.32
CA ALA A 121 2.78 32.35 -1.24
C ALA A 121 2.80 30.81 -1.31
N ILE A 122 1.73 30.16 -1.80
CA ILE A 122 1.72 28.69 -1.91
C ILE A 122 2.69 28.21 -3.00
N ASP A 123 2.83 28.96 -4.09
CA ASP A 123 3.77 28.66 -5.15
C ASP A 123 5.22 28.80 -4.66
N GLU A 124 5.51 29.88 -3.93
CA GLU A 124 6.81 30.10 -3.31
C GLU A 124 7.15 28.99 -2.31
N PHE A 125 6.22 28.56 -1.45
CA PHE A 125 6.45 27.46 -0.51
C PHE A 125 6.68 26.13 -1.21
N LEU A 126 5.93 25.82 -2.28
CA LEU A 126 6.17 24.63 -3.08
C LEU A 126 7.57 24.67 -3.70
N LYS A 127 7.94 25.78 -4.33
CA LYS A 127 9.24 25.91 -4.99
C LYS A 127 10.38 25.88 -3.98
N THR A 128 10.40 26.80 -3.02
CA THR A 128 11.53 26.95 -2.09
C THR A 128 11.69 25.77 -1.14
N HIS A 129 10.59 25.27 -0.58
CA HIS A 129 10.63 24.30 0.51
C HIS A 129 10.44 22.86 0.02
N LEU A 130 9.42 22.59 -0.79
CA LEU A 130 9.21 21.23 -1.30
C LEU A 130 10.27 20.87 -2.37
N PHE A 131 10.34 21.64 -3.45
CA PHE A 131 11.24 21.29 -4.56
C PHE A 131 12.70 21.69 -4.28
N GLY A 132 12.91 22.84 -3.65
CA GLY A 132 14.23 23.32 -3.23
C GLY A 132 14.76 22.52 -2.04
N ASP A 133 14.20 22.70 -0.85
CA ASP A 133 14.78 22.10 0.35
C ASP A 133 14.63 20.59 0.48
N ILE A 134 13.56 19.95 -0.03
CA ILE A 134 13.39 18.49 0.09
C ILE A 134 13.93 17.76 -1.14
N PHE A 135 13.41 18.06 -2.34
CA PHE A 135 13.72 17.25 -3.51
C PHE A 135 15.21 17.35 -3.90
N ALA A 136 15.84 18.50 -3.72
CA ALA A 136 17.24 18.72 -4.09
C ALA A 136 18.30 18.19 -3.09
N ARG A 137 17.90 17.50 -2.00
CA ARG A 137 18.84 17.03 -0.95
C ARG A 137 19.79 15.89 -1.38
N GLY A 138 19.53 15.27 -2.53
CA GLY A 138 20.46 14.32 -3.18
C GLY A 138 20.59 12.92 -2.58
N VAL A 139 19.86 12.56 -1.51
CA VAL A 139 19.88 11.20 -0.92
C VAL A 139 19.04 10.22 -1.73
N LEU A 140 17.79 10.62 -2.03
CA LEU A 140 16.90 9.87 -2.91
C LEU A 140 16.94 10.47 -4.31
N THR A 141 16.86 9.60 -5.32
CA THR A 141 16.66 10.05 -6.70
C THR A 141 15.27 10.68 -6.85
N HIS A 142 15.08 11.51 -7.87
CA HIS A 142 13.76 12.04 -8.19
C HIS A 142 12.75 10.92 -8.49
N GLU A 143 13.16 9.84 -9.14
CA GLU A 143 12.32 8.65 -9.36
C GLU A 143 11.88 8.03 -8.02
N ASP A 144 12.80 7.81 -7.08
CA ASP A 144 12.49 7.28 -5.74
C ASP A 144 11.56 8.21 -4.94
N ARG A 145 11.76 9.54 -5.06
CA ARG A 145 10.88 10.52 -4.42
C ARG A 145 9.47 10.48 -4.98
N GLU A 146 9.32 10.34 -6.29
CA GLU A 146 8.00 10.18 -6.91
C GLU A 146 7.35 8.84 -6.54
N VAL A 147 8.12 7.76 -6.39
CA VAL A 147 7.60 6.49 -5.85
C VAL A 147 6.99 6.71 -4.46
N ALA A 148 7.72 7.38 -3.55
CA ALA A 148 7.22 7.70 -2.21
C ALA A 148 5.97 8.60 -2.26
N THR A 149 5.96 9.62 -3.12
CA THR A 149 4.83 10.55 -3.23
C THR A 149 3.58 9.88 -3.79
N ILE A 150 3.70 9.14 -4.90
CA ILE A 150 2.58 8.41 -5.51
C ILE A 150 2.01 7.43 -4.49
N ALA A 151 2.87 6.73 -3.75
CA ALA A 151 2.46 5.81 -2.71
C ALA A 151 1.67 6.51 -1.59
N ALA A 152 2.21 7.60 -1.03
CA ALA A 152 1.55 8.37 0.02
C ALA A 152 0.18 8.89 -0.43
N LEU A 153 0.11 9.49 -1.63
CA LEU A 153 -1.12 10.05 -2.19
C LEU A 153 -2.15 8.96 -2.54
N SER A 154 -1.71 7.78 -3.00
CA SER A 154 -2.59 6.64 -3.28
C SER A 154 -3.24 6.06 -2.04
N ALA A 155 -2.62 6.24 -0.87
CA ALA A 155 -3.12 5.79 0.41
C ALA A 155 -4.06 6.79 1.10
N MET A 156 -4.26 7.99 0.54
CA MET A 156 -5.08 9.06 1.12
C MET A 156 -6.27 9.42 0.21
N GLU A 157 -7.38 9.84 0.80
CA GLU A 157 -8.59 10.27 0.09
C GLU A 157 -8.59 11.79 -0.14
N GLY A 158 -9.20 12.26 -1.24
CA GLY A 158 -9.41 13.69 -1.50
C GLY A 158 -8.19 14.43 -2.06
N VAL A 159 -7.18 13.68 -2.52
CA VAL A 159 -5.93 14.18 -3.09
C VAL A 159 -5.70 13.70 -4.52
N GLU A 160 -6.76 13.29 -5.22
CA GLU A 160 -6.71 12.73 -6.57
C GLU A 160 -6.09 13.69 -7.62
N PRO A 161 -6.32 15.02 -7.56
CA PRO A 161 -5.62 15.95 -8.46
C PRO A 161 -4.10 15.91 -8.31
N GLN A 162 -3.61 15.82 -7.07
CA GLN A 162 -2.18 15.72 -6.76
C GLN A 162 -1.64 14.36 -7.16
N LEU A 163 -2.37 13.27 -6.89
CA LEU A 163 -1.97 11.92 -7.33
C LEU A 163 -1.81 11.87 -8.85
N LYS A 164 -2.76 12.44 -9.60
CA LYS A 164 -2.68 12.51 -11.07
C LYS A 164 -1.45 13.30 -11.54
N ALA A 165 -1.15 14.44 -10.89
CA ALA A 165 0.03 15.24 -11.21
C ALA A 165 1.33 14.47 -10.95
N HIS A 166 1.45 13.82 -9.80
CA HIS A 166 2.64 13.05 -9.41
C HIS A 166 2.81 11.76 -10.21
N ILE A 167 1.74 11.11 -10.68
CA ILE A 167 1.84 10.02 -11.66
C ILE A 167 2.50 10.53 -12.95
N GLN A 168 2.14 11.73 -13.41
CA GLN A 168 2.77 12.31 -14.60
C GLN A 168 4.23 12.70 -14.35
N MET A 169 4.55 13.29 -13.18
CA MET A 169 5.92 13.61 -12.80
C MET A 169 6.77 12.33 -12.65
N GLY A 170 6.22 11.28 -12.07
CA GLY A 170 6.84 9.95 -12.00
C GLY A 170 7.16 9.37 -13.38
N ARG A 171 6.27 9.53 -14.36
CA ARG A 171 6.57 9.14 -15.75
C ARG A 171 7.72 9.96 -16.35
N ASN A 172 7.80 11.25 -16.04
CA ASN A 172 8.87 12.11 -16.50
C ASN A 172 10.24 11.76 -15.89
N THR A 173 10.27 11.11 -14.72
CA THR A 173 11.52 10.61 -14.10
C THR A 173 11.96 9.25 -14.64
N GLY A 174 11.05 8.49 -15.28
CA GLY A 174 11.36 7.19 -15.87
C GLY A 174 10.40 6.06 -15.48
N LEU A 175 9.44 6.30 -14.58
CA LEU A 175 8.49 5.27 -14.17
C LEU A 175 7.57 4.84 -15.34
N THR A 176 7.46 3.54 -15.54
CA THR A 176 6.50 2.92 -16.46
C THR A 176 5.09 2.91 -15.88
N ASN A 177 4.07 2.70 -16.74
CA ASN A 177 2.68 2.58 -16.28
C ASN A 177 2.50 1.39 -15.36
N GLU A 178 3.16 0.28 -15.66
CA GLU A 178 3.15 -0.98 -14.90
C GLU A 178 3.78 -0.78 -13.52
N GLN A 179 4.85 0.00 -13.42
CA GLN A 179 5.44 0.38 -12.12
C GLN A 179 4.48 1.27 -11.32
N VAL A 180 3.85 2.27 -11.94
CA VAL A 180 2.86 3.13 -11.27
C VAL A 180 1.69 2.30 -10.72
N GLU A 181 1.15 1.38 -11.52
CA GLU A 181 0.06 0.50 -11.09
C GLU A 181 0.49 -0.35 -9.88
N LYS A 182 1.71 -0.90 -9.90
CA LYS A 182 2.25 -1.65 -8.77
C LYS A 182 2.40 -0.81 -7.51
N ILE A 183 2.83 0.46 -7.62
CA ILE A 183 2.91 1.37 -6.46
C ILE A 183 1.52 1.49 -5.83
N ILE A 184 0.50 1.80 -6.65
CA ILE A 184 -0.89 1.97 -6.18
C ILE A 184 -1.40 0.69 -5.51
N GLN A 185 -1.14 -0.49 -6.11
CA GLN A 185 -1.55 -1.78 -5.55
C GLN A 185 -0.87 -2.06 -4.19
N VAL A 186 0.42 -1.79 -4.06
CA VAL A 186 1.18 -2.00 -2.81
C VAL A 186 0.67 -1.12 -1.68
N THR A 187 0.20 0.09 -1.99
CA THR A 187 -0.31 1.04 -0.98
C THR A 187 -1.73 0.75 -0.48
N LYS A 188 -2.45 -0.13 -1.17
CA LYS A 188 -3.84 -0.49 -0.87
C LYS A 188 -3.99 -1.70 0.06
N LYS A 189 -2.89 -2.25 0.61
CA LYS A 189 -2.95 -3.46 1.45
C LYS A 189 -3.89 -3.25 2.67
N GLY A 190 -5.03 -3.94 2.65
CA GLY A 190 -6.06 -3.94 3.70
C GLY A 190 -7.39 -3.26 3.30
N GLY A 191 -7.37 -2.40 2.28
CA GLY A 191 -8.55 -1.65 1.86
C GLY A 191 -9.07 -0.68 2.93
N VAL A 192 -10.40 -0.53 2.99
CA VAL A 192 -11.11 0.37 3.94
C VAL A 192 -10.89 -0.01 5.41
N PHE A 193 -10.51 -1.26 5.70
CA PHE A 193 -10.28 -1.76 7.05
C PHE A 193 -8.80 -2.12 7.25
N LYS A 194 -8.37 -2.27 8.52
CA LYS A 194 -6.99 -2.69 8.81
C LYS A 194 -6.73 -4.08 8.20
N LEU A 195 -5.47 -4.33 7.83
CA LEU A 195 -5.00 -5.62 7.32
C LEU A 195 -5.23 -6.76 8.34
N GLY A 196 -4.87 -6.51 9.61
CA GLY A 196 -5.00 -7.49 10.69
C GLY A 196 -3.77 -8.35 10.89
N GLU A 197 -3.89 -9.38 11.73
CA GLU A 197 -2.80 -10.33 11.96
C GLU A 197 -2.77 -11.39 10.85
N GLU A 198 -1.61 -11.98 10.62
CA GLU A 198 -1.47 -13.12 9.71
C GLU A 198 -2.40 -14.27 10.17
N ASN A 199 -3.12 -14.86 9.22
CA ASN A 199 -4.16 -15.85 9.47
C ASN A 199 -3.59 -17.26 9.77
N LYS A 200 -2.73 -17.35 10.78
CA LYS A 200 -2.02 -18.59 11.16
C LYS A 200 -2.96 -19.71 11.58
N ALA A 201 -4.10 -19.37 12.20
CA ALA A 201 -5.08 -20.34 12.68
C ALA A 201 -5.72 -21.15 11.54
N TYR A 202 -5.93 -20.53 10.38
CA TYR A 202 -6.56 -21.17 9.22
C TYR A 202 -5.59 -21.41 8.06
N ALA A 203 -4.31 -21.06 8.18
CA ALA A 203 -3.32 -21.15 7.10
C ALA A 203 -3.28 -22.51 6.37
N LYS A 204 -3.59 -23.62 7.06
CA LYS A 204 -3.66 -24.97 6.45
C LYS A 204 -4.78 -25.15 5.41
N TYR A 205 -5.80 -24.28 5.42
CA TYR A 205 -6.93 -24.27 4.49
C TYR A 205 -6.79 -23.19 3.42
N PHE A 206 -5.58 -22.62 3.27
CA PHE A 206 -5.29 -21.58 2.31
C PHE A 206 -4.08 -21.99 1.48
N VAL A 207 -4.09 -21.59 0.21
CA VAL A 207 -2.90 -21.52 -0.61
C VAL A 207 -2.43 -20.07 -0.57
N GLY A 208 -1.18 -19.83 -0.18
CA GLY A 208 -0.64 -18.47 0.01
C GLY A 208 -0.99 -17.85 1.36
N GLU A 209 -0.61 -16.59 1.54
CA GLU A 209 -0.75 -15.87 2.81
C GLU A 209 -2.03 -14.99 2.85
N SER A 210 -2.72 -15.02 3.99
CA SER A 210 -3.88 -14.19 4.25
C SER A 210 -3.79 -13.55 5.63
N TYR A 211 -4.54 -12.46 5.81
CA TYR A 211 -4.56 -11.64 7.02
C TYR A 211 -5.99 -11.44 7.48
N LEU A 212 -6.20 -11.47 8.79
CA LEU A 212 -7.50 -11.38 9.43
C LEU A 212 -7.54 -10.21 10.41
N ASN A 213 -8.46 -9.28 10.18
CA ASN A 213 -8.78 -8.20 11.11
C ASN A 213 -10.23 -8.36 11.59
N PRO A 214 -10.46 -8.94 12.78
CA PRO A 214 -11.79 -8.99 13.38
C PRO A 214 -12.39 -7.58 13.51
N LEU A 215 -13.63 -7.39 13.03
CA LEU A 215 -14.30 -6.08 13.08
C LEU A 215 -15.26 -5.99 14.26
N THR A 216 -16.13 -6.97 14.42
CA THR A 216 -17.01 -7.07 15.58
C THR A 216 -17.38 -8.52 15.85
N SER A 217 -17.40 -8.87 17.13
CA SER A 217 -17.98 -10.11 17.65
C SER A 217 -19.35 -9.87 18.31
N GLN A 218 -19.82 -8.63 18.38
CA GLN A 218 -21.13 -8.30 18.97
C GLN A 218 -22.21 -8.33 17.88
N GLY A 219 -23.25 -9.14 18.10
CA GLY A 219 -24.32 -9.32 17.12
C GLY A 219 -23.89 -10.23 15.98
N VAL A 220 -23.56 -9.64 14.82
CA VAL A 220 -23.16 -10.40 13.63
C VAL A 220 -21.63 -10.44 13.54
N HIS A 221 -21.07 -11.64 13.62
CA HIS A 221 -19.63 -11.82 13.49
C HIS A 221 -19.15 -11.39 12.11
N SER A 222 -18.18 -10.48 12.08
CA SER A 222 -17.54 -10.03 10.85
C SER A 222 -16.06 -9.75 11.03
N ALA A 223 -15.33 -9.98 9.93
CA ALA A 223 -13.90 -9.71 9.86
C ALA A 223 -13.53 -9.21 8.47
N ASN A 224 -12.56 -8.29 8.39
CA ASN A 224 -11.89 -8.00 7.14
C ASN A 224 -10.86 -9.10 6.89
N VAL A 225 -10.95 -9.76 5.74
CA VAL A 225 -9.99 -10.75 5.29
C VAL A 225 -9.26 -10.16 4.10
N THR A 226 -7.94 -10.22 4.13
CA THR A 226 -7.08 -9.74 3.03
C THR A 226 -6.18 -10.86 2.55
N PHE A 227 -6.16 -11.06 1.23
CA PHE A 227 -5.40 -12.08 0.53
C PHE A 227 -4.22 -11.43 -0.21
N GLU A 228 -3.03 -12.02 -0.09
CA GLU A 228 -1.92 -11.71 -0.99
C GLU A 228 -2.25 -12.13 -2.44
N PRO A 229 -1.58 -11.59 -3.46
CA PRO A 229 -1.71 -12.08 -4.82
C PRO A 229 -1.52 -13.60 -4.89
N LYS A 230 -2.39 -14.28 -5.65
CA LYS A 230 -2.49 -15.75 -5.75
C LYS A 230 -3.05 -16.45 -4.52
N CYS A 231 -3.22 -15.77 -3.39
CA CYS A 231 -3.77 -16.38 -2.19
C CYS A 231 -5.26 -16.67 -2.37
N ARG A 232 -5.69 -17.85 -1.94
CA ARG A 232 -7.09 -18.30 -2.00
C ARG A 232 -7.33 -19.33 -0.92
N ASN A 233 -8.56 -19.40 -0.43
CA ASN A 233 -8.95 -20.47 0.47
C ASN A 233 -9.28 -21.75 -0.30
N ASP A 234 -9.24 -22.86 0.43
CA ASP A 234 -9.70 -24.16 -0.07
C ASP A 234 -11.21 -24.12 -0.31
N TRP A 235 -11.70 -25.06 -1.10
CA TRP A 235 -13.14 -25.25 -1.23
C TRP A 235 -13.74 -25.53 0.15
N HIS A 236 -14.89 -24.92 0.43
CA HIS A 236 -15.56 -25.14 1.71
C HIS A 236 -17.07 -24.95 1.59
N ILE A 237 -17.78 -25.45 2.60
CA ILE A 237 -19.23 -25.36 2.74
C ILE A 237 -19.52 -24.74 4.12
N HIS A 238 -20.44 -23.79 4.15
CA HIS A 238 -21.04 -23.34 5.41
C HIS A 238 -22.37 -24.06 5.62
N HIS A 239 -22.48 -24.82 6.72
CA HIS A 239 -23.70 -25.54 7.08
C HIS A 239 -24.61 -24.69 7.95
N ASN A 240 -25.92 -24.81 7.73
CA ASN A 240 -27.01 -24.13 8.47
C ASN A 240 -27.02 -22.59 8.39
N GLY A 241 -25.88 -21.93 8.18
CA GLY A 241 -25.73 -20.49 8.01
C GLY A 241 -24.92 -20.15 6.76
N GLY A 242 -25.30 -19.09 6.06
CA GLY A 242 -24.58 -18.62 4.87
C GLY A 242 -23.44 -17.64 5.20
N GLN A 243 -22.86 -17.08 4.17
CA GLN A 243 -21.85 -16.02 4.29
C GLN A 243 -22.14 -14.89 3.30
N ILE A 244 -21.81 -13.65 3.69
CA ILE A 244 -21.86 -12.49 2.80
C ILE A 244 -20.45 -11.92 2.70
N LEU A 245 -20.00 -11.66 1.47
CA LEU A 245 -18.76 -10.95 1.20
C LEU A 245 -19.08 -9.53 0.72
N LEU A 246 -18.55 -8.53 1.40
CA LEU A 246 -18.57 -7.14 0.94
C LEU A 246 -17.15 -6.78 0.49
N VAL A 247 -16.92 -6.65 -0.82
CA VAL A 247 -15.57 -6.41 -1.35
C VAL A 247 -15.15 -4.97 -1.08
N THR A 248 -14.07 -4.80 -0.32
CA THR A 248 -13.63 -3.48 0.16
C THR A 248 -12.48 -2.93 -0.66
N ASP A 249 -11.63 -3.79 -1.24
CA ASP A 249 -10.57 -3.35 -2.14
C ASP A 249 -9.98 -4.49 -2.98
N GLY A 250 -9.23 -4.12 -4.02
CA GLY A 250 -8.47 -5.05 -4.85
C GLY A 250 -9.28 -5.80 -5.89
N ARG A 251 -8.68 -6.86 -6.45
CA ARG A 251 -9.25 -7.73 -7.49
C ARG A 251 -9.13 -9.19 -7.06
N GLY A 252 -10.24 -9.91 -7.10
CA GLY A 252 -10.32 -11.28 -6.63
C GLY A 252 -11.27 -12.15 -7.43
N TRP A 253 -11.52 -13.33 -6.89
CA TRP A 253 -12.37 -14.35 -7.47
C TRP A 253 -13.28 -14.95 -6.40
N TYR A 254 -14.49 -15.27 -6.80
CA TYR A 254 -15.40 -16.16 -6.08
C TYR A 254 -15.90 -17.22 -7.04
N GLN A 255 -16.05 -18.46 -6.58
CA GLN A 255 -16.59 -19.51 -7.41
C GLN A 255 -17.40 -20.51 -6.59
N GLU A 256 -18.60 -20.82 -7.10
CA GLU A 256 -19.40 -21.96 -6.64
C GLU A 256 -19.05 -23.21 -7.43
N TRP A 257 -19.16 -24.37 -6.78
CA TRP A 257 -18.90 -25.65 -7.41
C TRP A 257 -19.79 -25.87 -8.64
N GLY A 258 -19.18 -26.24 -9.77
CA GLY A 258 -19.88 -26.47 -11.03
C GLY A 258 -20.31 -25.20 -11.78
N LYS A 259 -20.01 -24.00 -11.26
CA LYS A 259 -20.26 -22.72 -11.93
C LYS A 259 -18.96 -22.04 -12.39
N PRO A 260 -19.02 -21.14 -13.38
CA PRO A 260 -17.88 -20.29 -13.73
C PRO A 260 -17.42 -19.43 -12.54
N ALA A 261 -16.13 -19.16 -12.45
CA ALA A 261 -15.61 -18.21 -11.48
C ALA A 261 -16.07 -16.78 -11.83
N GLN A 262 -16.53 -16.06 -10.81
CA GLN A 262 -16.91 -14.66 -10.85
C GLN A 262 -15.71 -13.81 -10.42
N GLU A 263 -15.31 -12.87 -11.28
CA GLU A 263 -14.33 -11.86 -10.91
C GLU A 263 -14.96 -10.84 -9.96
N LEU A 264 -14.22 -10.42 -8.94
CA LEU A 264 -14.67 -9.50 -7.91
C LEU A 264 -13.82 -8.24 -7.87
N HIS A 265 -14.49 -7.11 -7.73
CA HIS A 265 -13.92 -5.77 -7.62
C HIS A 265 -14.49 -5.04 -6.40
N ARG A 266 -13.80 -3.97 -5.98
CA ARG A 266 -14.28 -3.08 -4.91
C ARG A 266 -15.73 -2.64 -5.15
N GLY A 267 -16.56 -2.81 -4.12
CA GLY A 267 -17.99 -2.48 -4.16
C GLY A 267 -18.90 -3.66 -4.50
N ASP A 268 -18.34 -4.77 -4.98
CA ASP A 268 -19.12 -5.99 -5.22
C ASP A 268 -19.59 -6.64 -3.93
N VAL A 269 -20.74 -7.33 -4.03
CA VAL A 269 -21.34 -8.09 -2.94
C VAL A 269 -21.61 -9.51 -3.42
N VAL A 270 -21.18 -10.50 -2.64
CA VAL A 270 -21.48 -11.91 -2.88
C VAL A 270 -22.30 -12.42 -1.71
N ASN A 271 -23.50 -12.93 -2.00
CA ASN A 271 -24.31 -13.66 -1.03
C ASN A 271 -24.12 -15.16 -1.28
N ILE A 272 -23.61 -15.86 -0.28
CA ILE A 272 -23.28 -17.27 -0.36
C ILE A 272 -24.29 -18.03 0.50
N PRO A 273 -25.26 -18.73 -0.10
CA PRO A 273 -26.23 -19.51 0.65
C PRO A 273 -25.57 -20.63 1.47
N ALA A 274 -26.25 -21.08 2.52
CA ALA A 274 -25.85 -22.29 3.22
C ALA A 274 -25.81 -23.49 2.26
N GLU A 275 -24.99 -24.48 2.57
CA GLU A 275 -24.80 -25.73 1.81
C GLU A 275 -24.15 -25.57 0.42
N VAL A 276 -23.72 -24.36 0.06
CA VAL A 276 -23.02 -24.12 -1.22
C VAL A 276 -21.52 -24.32 -1.05
N LYS A 277 -20.97 -25.30 -1.78
CA LYS A 277 -19.53 -25.49 -1.93
C LYS A 277 -18.93 -24.36 -2.76
N HIS A 278 -18.00 -23.60 -2.19
CA HIS A 278 -17.39 -22.45 -2.85
C HIS A 278 -15.95 -22.21 -2.40
N TRP A 279 -15.24 -21.35 -3.12
CA TRP A 279 -13.98 -20.74 -2.70
C TRP A 279 -13.93 -19.26 -3.10
N HIS A 280 -13.03 -18.52 -2.50
CA HIS A 280 -12.70 -17.15 -2.90
C HIS A 280 -11.25 -16.79 -2.58
N GLY A 281 -10.73 -15.78 -3.26
CA GLY A 281 -9.35 -15.36 -3.10
C GLY A 281 -8.93 -14.23 -4.03
N ALA A 282 -7.66 -13.88 -3.95
CA ALA A 282 -7.04 -12.87 -4.78
C ALA A 282 -6.85 -13.30 -6.24
N ALA A 283 -6.77 -12.32 -7.14
CA ALA A 283 -6.23 -12.52 -8.48
C ALA A 283 -4.71 -12.77 -8.43
N LYS A 284 -4.13 -13.18 -9.57
CA LYS A 284 -2.72 -13.59 -9.65
C LYS A 284 -1.72 -12.46 -9.38
N ASP A 285 -2.15 -11.23 -9.63
CA ASP A 285 -1.36 -10.01 -9.69
C ASP A 285 -1.92 -8.91 -8.79
N SER A 286 -2.96 -9.20 -7.99
CA SER A 286 -3.64 -8.20 -7.19
C SER A 286 -3.92 -8.72 -5.79
N TRP A 287 -3.82 -7.84 -4.81
CA TRP A 287 -4.35 -8.08 -3.48
C TRP A 287 -5.88 -8.08 -3.53
N PHE A 288 -6.51 -8.71 -2.55
CA PHE A 288 -7.97 -8.73 -2.45
C PHE A 288 -8.42 -8.64 -1.00
N SER A 289 -9.29 -7.68 -0.69
CA SER A 289 -9.83 -7.47 0.64
C SER A 289 -11.35 -7.46 0.60
N HIS A 290 -11.97 -8.12 1.58
CA HIS A 290 -13.41 -8.09 1.77
C HIS A 290 -13.78 -8.24 3.24
N VAL A 291 -14.94 -7.72 3.62
CA VAL A 291 -15.59 -8.07 4.88
C VAL A 291 -16.33 -9.39 4.69
N ALA A 292 -15.93 -10.40 5.44
CA ALA A 292 -16.69 -11.64 5.58
C ALA A 292 -17.68 -11.48 6.74
N ILE A 293 -18.96 -11.71 6.45
CA ILE A 293 -20.05 -11.67 7.42
C ILE A 293 -20.63 -13.09 7.50
N ALA A 294 -20.56 -13.71 8.67
CA ALA A 294 -21.21 -14.99 8.91
C ALA A 294 -22.68 -14.73 9.23
N VAL A 295 -23.60 -15.29 8.43
CA VAL A 295 -25.04 -15.15 8.68
C VAL A 295 -25.39 -16.02 9.89
N PRO A 296 -25.88 -15.43 11.01
CA PRO A 296 -26.14 -16.20 12.23
C PRO A 296 -27.20 -17.28 12.01
N ALA A 297 -26.90 -18.51 12.40
CA ALA A 297 -27.83 -19.62 12.40
C ALA A 297 -27.49 -20.60 13.54
N GLU A 298 -28.50 -21.33 14.03
CA GLU A 298 -28.31 -22.35 15.05
C GLU A 298 -27.47 -23.50 14.51
N ASN A 299 -26.46 -23.94 15.26
CA ASN A 299 -25.53 -25.00 14.87
C ASN A 299 -24.78 -24.75 13.55
N ALA A 300 -24.52 -23.48 13.20
CA ALA A 300 -23.74 -23.13 12.03
C ALA A 300 -22.28 -23.61 12.14
N THR A 301 -21.76 -24.23 11.08
CA THR A 301 -20.38 -24.74 11.02
C THR A 301 -19.77 -24.53 9.63
N THR A 302 -18.44 -24.65 9.53
CA THR A 302 -17.71 -24.63 8.26
C THR A 302 -17.04 -25.98 8.05
N GLU A 303 -17.35 -26.64 6.93
CA GLU A 303 -16.66 -27.82 6.43
C GLU A 303 -15.62 -27.38 5.40
N TRP A 304 -14.34 -27.62 5.70
CA TRP A 304 -13.22 -27.39 4.78
C TRP A 304 -12.97 -28.64 3.94
N LEU A 305 -12.81 -28.47 2.63
CA LEU A 305 -12.68 -29.53 1.65
C LEU A 305 -11.31 -29.49 0.96
N GLU A 306 -11.24 -29.90 -0.31
CA GLU A 306 -10.01 -29.94 -1.06
C GLU A 306 -9.52 -28.56 -1.50
N LYS A 307 -8.21 -28.47 -1.77
CA LYS A 307 -7.59 -27.27 -2.33
C LYS A 307 -8.15 -26.94 -3.72
N VAL A 308 -8.23 -25.65 -4.03
CA VAL A 308 -8.47 -25.20 -5.40
C VAL A 308 -7.26 -25.58 -6.26
N SER A 309 -7.50 -26.36 -7.31
CA SER A 309 -6.41 -26.86 -8.18
C SER A 309 -5.62 -25.70 -8.77
N ASP A 310 -4.28 -25.81 -8.77
CA ASP A 310 -3.41 -24.79 -9.38
C ASP A 310 -3.69 -24.65 -10.88
N GLU A 311 -4.05 -25.76 -11.55
CA GLU A 311 -4.36 -25.77 -12.97
C GLU A 311 -5.64 -24.96 -13.26
N ASP A 312 -6.72 -25.18 -12.51
CA ASP A 312 -7.97 -24.45 -12.72
C ASP A 312 -7.84 -22.98 -12.34
N TYR A 313 -7.14 -22.69 -11.24
CA TYR A 313 -6.81 -21.32 -10.87
C TYR A 313 -5.95 -20.62 -11.94
N SER A 314 -5.00 -21.33 -12.56
CA SER A 314 -4.16 -20.79 -13.63
C SER A 314 -4.93 -20.43 -14.91
N LYS A 315 -6.14 -20.97 -15.12
CA LYS A 315 -6.99 -20.63 -16.27
C LYS A 315 -7.73 -19.28 -16.08
N LEU A 316 -7.83 -18.79 -14.84
CA LEU A 316 -8.46 -17.50 -14.53
C LEU A 316 -7.55 -16.34 -14.96
N LYS A 317 -8.12 -15.23 -15.43
CA LYS A 317 -7.36 -14.13 -16.05
C LYS A 317 -6.75 -13.17 -15.04
#